data_AF-A0A0J6KAV2-F1
#
_entry.id   AF-A0A0J6KAV2-F1
#
_cell.length_a   1.000
_cell.length_b   1.000
_cell.length_c   1.000
_cell.angle_alpha   90.00
_cell.angle_beta   90.00
_cell.angle_gamma   90.00
#
_symmetry.space_group_name_H-M   'P 1'
#
loop_
_entity.id
_entity.type
_entity.pdbx_description
1 polymer ?
#
loop_
_entity_poly.entity_id
_entity_poly.type
_entity_poly.pdbx_seq_one_letter_code
_entity_poly.pdbx_strand_id
1 'polypeptide(L)'
;MRELQALRQHHQALSPIDPLIQQLDRYREHLHTGIHAVDLELSQVSSALSGLLAMLDQSNLDSLECEQVYCLLEPFARRLQQTATQVRQLI
;
A
#
# COMPACT_ATOMS: atom_id res chain seq x y z
N MET A 1 -8.16 -20.99 8.41
CA MET A 1 -8.44 -21.65 7.11
C MET A 1 -8.23 -23.17 7.14
N ARG A 2 -7.12 -23.71 7.67
CA ARG A 2 -6.91 -25.18 7.75
C ARG A 2 -8.00 -25.92 8.55
N GLU A 3 -8.43 -25.37 9.68
CA GLU A 3 -9.48 -25.96 10.51
C GLU A 3 -10.86 -25.93 9.83
N LEU A 4 -11.13 -24.88 9.03
CA LEU A 4 -12.34 -24.75 8.21
C LEU A 4 -12.36 -25.77 7.06
N GLN A 5 -11.21 -26.03 6.43
CA GLN A 5 -11.07 -27.10 5.44
C GLN A 5 -11.24 -28.49 6.04
N ALA A 6 -10.78 -28.72 7.28
CA ALA A 6 -11.00 -29.97 7.99
C ALA A 6 -12.49 -30.17 8.34
N LEU A 7 -13.18 -29.10 8.77
CA LEU A 7 -14.63 -29.13 9.04
C LEU A 7 -15.45 -29.41 7.76
N ARG A 8 -15.00 -28.88 6.62
CA ARG A 8 -15.58 -29.05 5.28
C ARG A 8 -15.62 -30.50 4.81
N GLN A 9 -14.56 -31.28 5.11
CA GLN A 9 -14.50 -32.69 4.72
C GLN A 9 -15.44 -33.58 5.55
N HIS A 10 -15.81 -33.14 6.75
CA HIS A 10 -16.66 -33.92 7.67
C HIS A 10 -18.16 -33.63 7.54
N HIS A 11 -18.56 -32.46 7.01
CA HIS A 11 -19.97 -32.04 6.98
C HIS A 11 -20.41 -31.52 5.60
N GLN A 12 -21.05 -32.39 4.80
CA GLN A 12 -21.69 -32.04 3.51
C GLN A 12 -22.72 -30.91 3.62
N ALA A 13 -23.32 -30.71 4.80
CA ALA A 13 -24.28 -29.64 5.07
C ALA A 13 -23.68 -28.22 5.00
N LEU A 14 -22.35 -28.09 4.98
CA LEU A 14 -21.64 -26.81 4.86
C LEU A 14 -21.46 -26.35 3.40
N SER A 15 -21.89 -27.16 2.42
CA SER A 15 -21.85 -26.84 0.98
C SER A 15 -22.42 -25.45 0.62
N PRO A 16 -23.51 -24.93 1.23
CA PRO A 16 -24.01 -23.58 0.97
C PRO A 16 -23.08 -22.45 1.44
N ILE A 17 -22.13 -22.74 2.34
CA ILE A 17 -21.18 -21.77 2.93
C ILE A 17 -19.91 -21.68 2.06
N ASP A 18 -19.65 -22.66 1.20
CA ASP A 18 -18.52 -22.67 0.27
C ASP A 18 -18.37 -21.40 -0.59
N PRO A 19 -19.43 -20.82 -1.20
CA PRO A 19 -19.30 -19.57 -1.94
C PRO A 19 -18.89 -18.40 -1.04
N LEU A 20 -19.37 -18.34 0.21
CA LEU A 20 -19.01 -17.29 1.16
C LEU A 20 -17.54 -17.41 1.60
N ILE A 21 -17.04 -18.64 1.80
CA ILE A 21 -15.64 -18.90 2.11
C ILE A 21 -14.75 -18.49 0.93
N GLN A 22 -15.11 -18.86 -0.30
CA GLN A 22 -14.37 -18.44 -1.49
C GLN A 22 -14.38 -16.92 -1.65
N GLN A 23 -15.50 -16.26 -1.35
CA GLN A 23 -15.58 -14.80 -1.39
C GLN A 23 -14.68 -14.16 -0.32
N LEU A 24 -14.64 -14.72 0.90
CA LEU A 24 -13.75 -14.26 1.96
C LEU A 24 -12.27 -14.44 1.59
N ASP A 25 -11.91 -15.57 0.97
CA ASP A 25 -10.54 -15.81 0.48
C ASP A 25 -10.15 -14.79 -0.59
N ARG A 26 -11.05 -14.47 -1.53
CA ARG A 26 -10.82 -13.44 -2.55
C ARG A 26 -10.65 -12.05 -1.93
N TYR A 27 -11.48 -11.68 -0.95
CA TYR A 27 -11.32 -10.40 -0.24
C TYR A 27 -9.99 -10.35 0.52
N ARG A 28 -9.62 -11.43 1.19
CA ARG A 28 -8.35 -11.53 1.90
C ARG A 28 -7.16 -11.38 0.95
N GLU A 29 -7.19 -12.04 -0.20
CA GLU A 29 -6.14 -11.93 -1.21
C GLU A 29 -6.07 -10.51 -1.82
N HIS A 30 -7.23 -9.91 -2.10
CA HIS A 30 -7.33 -8.54 -2.58
C HIS A 30 -6.74 -7.54 -1.58
N LEU A 31 -7.13 -7.64 -0.31
CA LEU A 31 -6.58 -6.80 0.77
C LEU A 31 -5.08 -7.01 0.95
N HIS A 32 -4.63 -8.27 0.94
CA HIS A 32 -3.20 -8.58 1.08
C HIS A 32 -2.37 -7.97 -0.04
N THR A 33 -2.84 -8.12 -1.28
CA THR A 33 -2.18 -7.55 -2.47
C THR A 33 -2.20 -6.02 -2.43
N GLY A 34 -3.33 -5.42 -2.06
CA GLY A 34 -3.48 -3.98 -1.94
C GLY A 34 -2.57 -3.37 -0.87
N ILE A 35 -2.52 -3.98 0.32
CA ILE A 35 -1.64 -3.54 1.41
C ILE A 35 -0.18 -3.64 0.99
N HIS A 36 0.22 -4.74 0.33
CA HIS A 36 1.59 -4.91 -0.16
C HIS A 36 1.94 -3.85 -1.21
N ALA A 37 1.04 -3.52 -2.12
CA ALA A 37 1.27 -2.47 -3.12
C ALA A 37 1.46 -1.09 -2.46
N VAL A 38 0.64 -0.76 -1.46
CA VAL A 38 0.74 0.49 -0.69
C VAL A 38 2.07 0.57 0.06
N ASP A 39 2.49 -0.52 0.72
CA ASP A 39 3.75 -0.59 1.45
C ASP A 39 4.96 -0.36 0.54
N LEU A 40 4.93 -0.95 -0.67
CA LEU A 40 5.96 -0.75 -1.67
C LEU A 40 6.03 0.70 -2.15
N GLU A 41 4.88 1.33 -2.45
CA GLU A 41 4.82 2.74 -2.88
C GLU A 41 5.35 3.69 -1.79
N LEU A 42 4.97 3.48 -0.53
CA LEU A 42 5.45 4.28 0.59
C LEU A 42 6.96 4.11 0.80
N SER A 43 7.47 2.89 0.68
CA SER A 43 8.90 2.58 0.77
C SER A 43 9.70 3.30 -0.33
N GLN A 44 9.18 3.32 -1.56
CA GLN A 44 9.81 4.04 -2.66
C GLN A 44 9.80 5.56 -2.45
N VAL A 45 8.67 6.13 -2.00
CA VAL A 45 8.56 7.55 -1.67
C VAL A 45 9.56 7.93 -0.58
N SER A 46 9.65 7.12 0.49
CA SER A 46 10.61 7.31 1.59
C SER A 46 12.06 7.26 1.10
N SER A 47 12.40 6.27 0.27
CA SER A 47 13.75 6.14 -0.29
C SER A 47 14.12 7.33 -1.17
N ALA A 48 13.19 7.80 -2.01
CA ALA A 48 13.44 8.92 -2.90
C ALA A 48 13.53 10.26 -2.13
N LEU A 49 12.73 10.46 -1.08
CA LEU A 49 12.89 11.61 -0.16
C LEU A 49 14.25 11.59 0.55
N SER A 50 14.69 10.41 1.00
CA SER A 50 16.01 10.26 1.64
C SER A 50 17.14 10.58 0.67
N GLY A 51 17.02 10.14 -0.58
CA GLY A 51 17.98 10.48 -1.65
C GLY A 51 18.00 11.98 -1.95
N LEU A 52 16.83 12.61 -2.03
CA LEU A 52 16.74 14.06 -2.20
C LEU A 52 17.42 14.81 -1.06
N LEU A 53 17.18 14.41 0.19
CA LEU A 53 17.83 14.99 1.38
C LEU A 53 19.35 14.89 1.29
N ALA A 54 19.87 13.70 0.96
CA ALA A 54 21.31 13.49 0.79
C ALA A 54 21.91 14.33 -0.34
N MET A 55 21.18 14.53 -1.45
CA MET A 55 21.61 15.42 -2.51
C MET A 55 21.66 16.88 -2.06
N LEU A 56 20.63 17.34 -1.34
CA LEU A 56 20.58 18.71 -0.83
C LEU A 56 21.72 18.99 0.16
N ASP A 57 22.01 18.05 1.06
CA ASP A 57 23.13 18.13 2.00
C ASP A 57 24.49 18.23 1.28
N GLN A 58 24.66 17.56 0.12
CA GLN A 58 25.88 17.59 -0.67
C GLN A 58 26.01 18.80 -1.59
N SER A 59 24.91 19.50 -1.88
CA SER A 59 24.84 20.54 -2.90
C SER A 59 25.40 21.90 -2.46
N ASN A 60 25.76 22.09 -1.18
CA ASN A 60 26.12 23.39 -0.60
C ASN A 60 25.15 24.51 -1.02
N LEU A 61 23.85 24.21 -1.04
CA LEU A 61 22.82 25.19 -1.36
C LEU A 61 22.64 26.09 -0.13
N ASP A 62 23.22 27.29 -0.18
CA ASP A 62 23.18 28.27 0.91
C ASP A 62 21.74 28.69 1.29
N SER A 63 20.80 28.59 0.34
CA SER A 63 19.36 28.54 0.62
C SER A 63 18.60 28.13 -0.65
N LEU A 64 17.53 27.35 -0.49
CA LEU A 64 16.54 27.15 -1.54
C LEU A 64 15.40 28.16 -1.36
N GLU A 65 14.95 28.74 -2.47
CA GLU A 65 13.72 29.54 -2.45
C GLU A 65 12.50 28.64 -2.19
N CYS A 66 11.44 29.21 -1.60
CA CYS A 66 10.21 28.48 -1.27
C CYS A 66 9.63 27.74 -2.49
N GLU A 67 9.67 28.38 -3.67
CA GLU A 67 9.19 27.81 -4.94
C GLU A 67 10.00 26.59 -5.37
N GLN A 68 11.32 26.61 -5.16
CA GLN A 68 12.20 25.49 -5.46
C GLN A 68 11.94 24.31 -4.53
N VAL A 69 11.76 24.57 -3.23
CA VAL A 69 11.37 23.54 -2.26
C VAL A 69 10.02 22.94 -2.63
N TYR A 70 9.05 23.77 -3.03
CA TYR A 70 7.75 23.29 -3.49
C TYR A 70 7.89 22.36 -4.70
N CYS A 71 8.64 22.78 -5.74
CA CYS A 71 8.89 21.95 -6.93
C CYS A 71 9.55 20.60 -6.60
N LEU A 72 10.44 20.57 -5.61
CA LEU A 72 11.09 19.33 -5.17
C LEU A 72 10.13 18.40 -4.41
N LEU A 73 9.23 18.96 -3.60
CA LEU A 73 8.33 18.18 -2.74
C LEU A 73 7.01 17.80 -3.42
N GLU A 74 6.57 18.56 -4.43
CA GLU A 74 5.28 18.37 -5.10
C GLU A 74 5.07 16.94 -5.66
N PRO A 75 6.06 16.30 -6.33
CA PRO A 75 5.88 14.94 -6.84
C PRO A 75 5.59 13.93 -5.72
N PHE A 76 6.21 14.11 -4.55
CA PHE A 76 6.00 13.25 -3.39
C PHE A 76 4.62 13.48 -2.78
N ALA A 77 4.19 14.73 -2.64
CA ALA A 77 2.86 15.08 -2.15
C ALA A 77 1.76 14.46 -3.03
N ARG A 78 1.92 14.56 -4.37
CA ARG A 78 0.99 13.92 -5.33
C ARG A 78 0.95 12.41 -5.18
N ARG A 79 2.12 11.75 -5.10
CA ARG A 79 2.17 10.28 -4.91
C ARG A 79 1.51 9.85 -3.62
N LEU A 80 1.80 10.53 -2.50
CA LEU A 80 1.18 10.25 -1.21
C LEU A 80 -0.35 10.43 -1.25
N GLN A 81 -0.84 11.47 -1.93
CA GLN A 81 -2.27 11.69 -2.11
C GLN A 81 -2.93 10.56 -2.94
N GLN A 82 -2.25 10.07 -3.98
CA GLN A 82 -2.71 8.94 -4.78
C GLN A 82 -2.75 7.66 -3.94
N THR A 83 -1.68 7.34 -3.21
CA THR A 83 -1.62 6.17 -2.32
C THR A 83 -2.71 6.25 -1.23
N ALA A 84 -2.94 7.41 -0.63
CA ALA A 84 -4.01 7.61 0.36
C ALA A 84 -5.43 7.42 -0.23
N THR A 85 -5.59 7.63 -1.54
CA THR A 85 -6.85 7.36 -2.24
C THR A 85 -6.99 5.86 -2.53
N GLN A 86 -5.91 5.19 -2.94
CA GLN A 86 -5.88 3.74 -3.13
C GLN A 86 -6.18 2.98 -1.83
N VAL A 87 -5.61 3.41 -0.70
CA VAL A 87 -5.91 2.83 0.63
C VAL A 87 -7.39 2.97 0.97
N ARG A 88 -8.00 4.13 0.70
CA ARG A 88 -9.43 4.35 0.91
C ARG A 88 -10.34 3.52 0.01
N GLN A 89 -9.82 3.01 -1.10
CA GLN A 89 -10.56 2.10 -2.00
C GLN A 89 -10.41 0.63 -1.59
N LEU A 90 -9.39 0.30 -0.80
CA LEU A 90 -9.15 -1.04 -0.28
C LEU A 90 -10.00 -1.36 0.97
N ILE A 91 -10.41 -0.34 1.73
CA ILE A 91 -11.20 -0.43 2.97
C ILE A 91 -12.66 -0.13 2.67
#